data_AF-A0A925XL46-F1
#
_entry.id   AF-A0A925XL46-F1
#
_cell.length_a   1.000
_cell.length_b   1.000
_cell.length_c   1.000
_cell.angle_alpha   90.00
_cell.angle_beta   90.00
_cell.angle_gamma   90.00
#
_symmetry.space_group_name_H-M   'P 1'
#
loop_
_entity.id
_entity.type
_entity.pdbx_description
1 polymer ?
#
loop_
_entity_poly.entity_id
_entity_poly.type
_entity_poly.pdbx_seq_one_letter_code
_entity_poly.pdbx_strand_id
1 'polypeptide(L)'
;MTSLPATVARGVIIIGTLSLLGATDSHFARGAESAQSLRAAAFAQDITPPEFPISVNGNMADALAKSAHDPLHARCLVLANQEATLAIVVCDSCMLPRELLDEAKRL
;
A
#
# COMPACT_ATOMS: atom_id res chain seq x y z
N MET A 1 -9.20 -30.68 11.51
CA MET A 1 -9.69 -30.14 12.80
C MET A 1 -8.80 -28.93 13.10
N THR A 2 -9.18 -27.68 12.95
CA THR A 2 -10.50 -27.03 12.99
C THR A 2 -10.49 -25.83 12.04
N SER A 3 -11.44 -25.85 11.10
CA SER A 3 -11.92 -24.68 10.37
C SER A 3 -12.47 -23.63 11.33
N LEU A 4 -12.08 -22.37 11.17
CA LEU A 4 -12.67 -21.19 11.82
C LEU A 4 -12.94 -20.12 10.75
N PRO A 5 -13.96 -19.25 10.94
CA PRO A 5 -15.07 -19.19 10.01
C PRO A 5 -15.11 -17.90 9.20
N ALA A 6 -15.65 -18.03 7.99
CA ALA A 6 -16.01 -16.94 7.11
C ALA A 6 -17.24 -16.17 7.65
N THR A 7 -17.10 -15.33 8.69
CA THR A 7 -18.16 -14.37 9.11
C THR A 7 -17.61 -13.25 10.01
N VAL A 8 -16.95 -12.24 9.44
CA VAL A 8 -16.86 -10.89 10.04
C VAL A 8 -17.16 -9.91 8.90
N ALA A 9 -18.41 -9.85 8.47
CA ALA A 9 -19.39 -8.90 8.96
C ALA A 9 -18.95 -7.43 8.75
N ARG A 10 -19.06 -7.00 7.48
CA ARG A 10 -19.60 -5.71 7.04
C ARG A 10 -19.85 -4.68 8.16
N GLY A 11 -18.79 -4.10 8.69
CA GLY A 11 -18.85 -2.96 9.59
C GLY A 11 -18.80 -1.67 8.80
N VAL A 12 -19.94 -1.26 8.23
CA VAL A 12 -20.12 0.10 7.70
C VAL A 12 -20.11 1.04 8.91
N ILE A 13 -19.00 1.73 9.13
CA ILE A 13 -18.90 2.79 10.12
C ILE A 13 -19.61 4.01 9.53
N ILE A 14 -20.89 4.16 9.83
CA ILE A 14 -21.61 5.44 9.75
C ILE A 14 -21.27 6.22 11.01
N ILE A 15 -20.39 7.22 10.90
CA ILE A 15 -20.23 8.25 11.95
C ILE A 15 -20.55 9.61 11.33
N GLY A 16 -21.62 10.21 11.82
CA GLY A 16 -21.70 11.65 11.99
C GLY A 16 -22.51 12.43 10.96
N THR A 17 -23.85 12.33 11.01
CA THR A 17 -24.74 13.41 10.56
C THR A 17 -24.64 14.59 11.52
N LEU A 18 -24.04 15.70 11.06
CA LEU A 18 -24.33 17.03 11.59
C LEU A 18 -24.42 18.02 10.43
N SER A 19 -25.66 18.35 10.08
CA SER A 19 -26.03 19.33 9.07
C SER A 19 -25.75 20.75 9.58
N LEU A 20 -24.90 21.51 8.88
CA LEU A 20 -25.03 22.97 8.83
C LEU A 20 -24.75 23.46 7.41
N LEU A 21 -25.61 24.38 7.00
CA LEU A 21 -25.86 24.92 5.67
C LEU A 21 -24.61 25.64 5.10
N GLY A 22 -24.12 25.15 3.96
CA GLY A 22 -23.10 25.82 3.16
C GLY A 22 -22.99 25.13 1.82
N ALA A 23 -23.48 25.77 0.77
CA ALA A 23 -23.32 25.30 -0.60
C ALA A 23 -21.83 25.30 -0.96
N THR A 24 -21.19 24.14 -0.85
CA THR A 24 -19.99 23.83 -1.62
C THR A 24 -20.40 22.75 -2.60
N ASP A 25 -20.31 23.05 -3.90
CA ASP A 25 -20.44 22.08 -4.98
C ASP A 25 -19.45 20.94 -4.75
N SER A 26 -19.89 19.95 -3.98
CA SER A 26 -19.18 18.71 -3.83
C SER A 26 -19.41 17.96 -5.13
N HIS A 27 -18.49 18.15 -6.08
CA HIS A 27 -18.28 17.25 -7.21
C HIS A 27 -17.79 15.88 -6.69
N PHE A 28 -18.60 15.22 -5.86
CA PHE A 28 -18.51 13.78 -5.73
C PHE A 28 -19.01 13.22 -7.05
N ALA A 29 -18.07 12.84 -7.90
CA ALA A 29 -18.34 12.08 -9.10
C ALA A 29 -19.21 10.87 -8.72
N ARG A 30 -20.51 10.93 -9.04
CA ARG A 30 -21.37 9.75 -9.13
C ARG A 30 -20.85 8.94 -10.31
N GLY A 31 -19.92 8.04 -10.04
CA GLY A 31 -19.55 6.99 -10.98
C GLY A 31 -20.80 6.20 -11.36
N ALA A 32 -21.04 6.06 -12.66
CA ALA A 32 -22.23 5.48 -13.24
C ALA A 32 -22.58 4.10 -12.64
N GLU A 33 -23.86 3.90 -12.33
CA GLU A 33 -24.46 2.60 -12.03
C GLU A 33 -24.48 1.72 -13.30
N SER A 34 -23.31 1.18 -13.62
CA SER A 34 -23.07 -0.11 -14.30
C SER A 34 -21.57 -0.41 -14.43
N ALA A 35 -20.70 0.32 -13.72
CA ALA A 35 -19.26 0.08 -13.72
C ALA A 35 -18.91 -0.97 -12.66
N GLN A 36 -18.14 -2.01 -13.02
CA GLN A 36 -17.60 -2.96 -12.06
C GLN A 36 -17.01 -2.21 -10.86
N SER A 37 -17.45 -2.54 -9.64
CA SER A 37 -17.00 -1.87 -8.42
C SER A 37 -15.48 -1.98 -8.30
N LEU A 38 -14.79 -0.85 -8.38
CA LEU A 38 -13.36 -0.77 -8.10
C LEU A 38 -13.17 -0.74 -6.58
N ARG A 39 -12.38 -1.68 -6.09
CA ARG A 39 -11.91 -1.76 -4.71
C ARG A 39 -10.50 -1.22 -4.65
N ALA A 40 -10.20 -0.42 -3.64
CA ALA A 40 -8.86 0.11 -3.42
C ALA A 40 -8.41 -0.19 -1.99
N ALA A 41 -7.12 -0.44 -1.81
CA ALA A 41 -6.47 -0.59 -0.52
C ALA A 41 -5.08 0.04 -0.55
N ALA A 42 -4.61 0.50 0.59
CA ALA A 42 -3.25 1.01 0.75
C ALA A 42 -2.62 0.39 2.00
N PHE A 43 -1.33 0.10 1.93
CA PHE A 43 -0.55 -0.42 3.05
C PHE A 43 0.89 0.08 2.97
N ALA A 44 1.53 0.28 4.13
CA ALA A 44 2.92 0.68 4.22
C ALA A 44 3.65 -0.32 5.12
N GLN A 45 4.61 -1.04 4.55
CA GLN A 45 5.45 -1.99 5.25
C GLN A 45 6.77 -1.30 5.63
N ASP A 46 7.17 -1.39 6.90
CA ASP A 46 8.53 -1.05 7.31
C ASP A 46 9.50 -2.08 6.72
N ILE A 47 10.49 -1.59 5.97
CA ILE A 47 11.56 -2.36 5.31
C ILE A 47 12.95 -1.91 5.80
N THR A 48 13.03 -1.25 6.95
CA THR A 48 14.29 -0.86 7.57
C THR A 48 15.16 -2.10 7.81
N PRO A 49 16.44 -2.09 7.41
CA PRO A 49 17.32 -3.23 7.62
C PRO A 49 17.35 -3.65 9.10
N PRO A 50 17.17 -4.95 9.40
CA PRO A 50 17.17 -5.42 10.79
C PRO A 50 18.58 -5.47 11.38
N GLU A 51 19.61 -5.50 10.53
CA GLU A 51 21.00 -5.68 10.93
C GLU A 51 21.91 -4.64 10.26
N PHE A 52 22.87 -4.14 11.03
CA PHE A 52 23.91 -3.20 10.62
C PHE A 52 25.27 -3.72 11.13
N PRO A 53 26.40 -3.36 10.48
CA PRO A 53 26.52 -2.42 9.36
C PRO A 53 26.18 -3.03 7.99
N ILE A 54 25.66 -2.20 7.08
CA ILE A 54 25.31 -2.61 5.70
C ILE A 54 25.84 -1.59 4.68
N SER A 55 26.21 -2.06 3.48
CA SER A 55 26.63 -1.21 2.36
C SER A 55 25.47 -0.35 1.85
N VAL A 56 25.76 0.93 1.59
CA VAL A 56 24.79 1.90 1.09
C VAL A 56 24.88 2.01 -0.43
N ASN A 57 23.77 1.73 -1.11
CA ASN A 57 23.66 1.91 -2.56
C ASN A 57 23.61 3.41 -2.93
N GLY A 58 24.20 3.75 -4.08
CA GLY A 58 24.09 5.09 -4.69
C GLY A 58 25.30 6.02 -4.48
N ASN A 59 26.33 5.58 -3.77
CA ASN A 59 27.58 6.34 -3.62
C ASN A 59 28.65 5.93 -4.65
N MET A 60 29.68 6.76 -4.87
CA MET A 60 30.79 6.49 -5.79
C MET A 60 31.80 5.46 -5.26
N ALA A 61 31.81 5.28 -3.94
CA ALA A 61 32.62 4.28 -3.24
C ALA A 61 31.75 3.65 -2.14
N ASP A 62 32.07 2.41 -1.79
CA ASP A 62 31.34 1.69 -0.74
C ASP A 62 31.44 2.43 0.61
N ALA A 63 30.31 2.55 1.28
CA ALA A 63 30.18 3.16 2.58
C ALA A 63 29.19 2.35 3.43
N LEU A 64 29.60 2.02 4.64
CA LEU A 64 28.79 1.24 5.57
C LEU A 64 27.92 2.15 6.44
N ALA A 65 26.60 2.00 6.32
CA ALA A 65 25.65 2.56 7.28
C ALA A 65 25.72 1.75 8.59
N LYS A 66 25.70 2.44 9.73
CA LYS A 66 25.69 1.84 11.08
C LYS A 66 24.30 1.86 11.73
N SER A 67 23.38 2.63 11.16
CA SER A 67 22.01 2.79 11.61
C SER A 67 21.18 3.43 10.49
N ALA A 68 19.85 3.28 10.55
CA ALA A 68 18.93 4.10 9.78
C ALA A 68 18.64 5.42 10.51
N HIS A 69 18.44 6.50 9.76
CA HIS A 69 18.03 7.80 10.33
C HIS A 69 16.51 7.87 10.56
N ASP A 70 15.76 7.25 9.67
CA ASP A 70 14.31 7.14 9.66
C ASP A 70 13.90 5.76 9.13
N PRO A 71 12.69 5.27 9.47
CA PRO A 71 12.23 3.99 8.97
C PRO A 71 11.99 4.03 7.45
N LEU A 72 12.54 3.04 6.75
CA LEU A 72 12.35 2.87 5.31
C LEU A 72 11.04 2.13 5.03
N HIS A 73 10.33 2.47 3.96
CA HIS A 73 9.05 1.86 3.66
C HIS A 73 8.93 1.28 2.25
N ALA A 74 8.16 0.19 2.14
CA ALA A 74 7.49 -0.21 0.92
C ALA A 74 6.01 0.17 1.03
N ARG A 75 5.57 1.17 0.25
CA ARG A 75 4.20 1.68 0.25
C ARG A 75 3.46 1.14 -0.96
N CYS A 76 2.39 0.40 -0.75
CA CYS A 76 1.58 -0.16 -1.81
C CYS A 76 0.20 0.50 -1.91
N LEU A 77 -0.23 0.72 -3.15
CA LEU A 77 -1.59 1.05 -3.52
C LEU A 77 -2.11 -0.08 -4.42
N VAL A 78 -3.18 -0.74 -4.00
CA VAL A 78 -3.79 -1.85 -4.70
C VAL A 78 -5.16 -1.44 -5.20
N LEU A 79 -5.42 -1.69 -6.48
CA LEU A 79 -6.70 -1.47 -7.15
C LEU A 79 -7.18 -2.82 -7.70
N ALA A 80 -8.43 -3.19 -7.41
CA ALA A 80 -9.00 -4.46 -7.85
C ALA A 80 -10.44 -4.30 -8.32
N ASN A 81 -10.80 -4.94 -9.42
CA ASN A 81 -12.20 -5.06 -9.86
C ASN A 81 -12.60 -6.55 -9.89
N GLN A 82 -13.52 -6.94 -10.80
CA GLN A 82 -13.92 -8.33 -10.99
C GLN A 82 -12.96 -9.12 -11.91
N GLU A 83 -12.15 -8.42 -12.72
CA GLU A 83 -11.32 -9.01 -13.78
C GLU A 83 -9.84 -9.03 -13.44
N ALA A 84 -9.34 -8.00 -12.76
CA ALA A 84 -7.92 -7.79 -12.52
C ALA A 84 -7.65 -7.13 -11.17
N THR A 85 -6.42 -7.37 -10.69
CA THR A 85 -5.83 -6.67 -9.55
C THR A 85 -4.52 -6.05 -10.00
N LEU A 86 -4.31 -4.78 -9.67
CA LEU A 86 -3.10 -4.02 -9.95
C LEU A 86 -2.52 -3.52 -8.63
N ALA A 87 -1.24 -3.78 -8.39
CA ALA A 87 -0.50 -3.22 -7.27
C ALA A 87 0.58 -2.26 -7.78
N ILE A 88 0.64 -1.06 -7.21
CA ILE A 88 1.71 -0.09 -7.41
C ILE A 88 2.45 0.03 -6.09
N VAL A 89 3.76 -0.23 -6.10
CA VAL A 89 4.59 -0.20 -4.89
C VAL A 89 5.76 0.76 -5.08
N VAL A 90 5.92 1.66 -4.12
CA VAL A 90 7.09 2.53 -4.00
C VAL A 90 7.93 2.05 -2.83
N CYS A 91 9.18 1.70 -3.09
CA CYS A 91 10.13 1.29 -2.06
C CYS A 91 11.19 2.38 -1.87
N ASP A 92 11.50 2.69 -0.61
CA ASP A 92 12.58 3.61 -0.24
C ASP A 92 13.96 2.94 -0.42
N SER A 93 14.25 2.45 -1.63
CA SER A 93 15.53 1.87 -2.05
C SER A 93 15.97 2.46 -3.38
N CYS A 94 17.25 2.80 -3.51
CA CYS A 94 17.83 3.31 -4.74
C CYS A 94 17.75 2.28 -5.89
N MET A 95 17.93 1.00 -5.56
CA MET A 95 17.96 -0.12 -6.50
C MET A 95 17.32 -1.36 -5.84
N LEU A 96 16.68 -2.21 -6.64
CA LEU A 96 16.18 -3.51 -6.20
C LEU A 96 16.68 -4.60 -7.16
N PRO A 97 17.23 -5.73 -6.65
CA PRO A 97 17.64 -6.84 -7.49
C PRO A 97 16.48 -7.35 -8.36
N ARG A 98 16.77 -7.73 -9.61
CA ARG A 98 15.74 -8.21 -10.54
C ARG A 98 15.07 -9.46 -10.00
N GLU A 99 15.84 -10.36 -9.44
CA GLU A 99 15.38 -11.65 -8.93
C GLU A 99 14.35 -11.45 -7.80
N LEU A 100 14.58 -10.44 -6.94
CA LEU A 100 13.64 -10.03 -5.90
C LEU A 100 12.34 -9.48 -6.49
N LEU A 101 12.44 -8.62 -7.51
CA LEU A 101 11.26 -8.06 -8.19
C LEU A 101 10.46 -9.13 -8.94
N ASP A 102 11.12 -10.12 -9.53
CA ASP A 102 10.47 -11.20 -10.25
C ASP A 102 9.77 -12.18 -9.29
N GLU A 103 10.32 -12.43 -8.10
CA GLU A 103 9.62 -13.15 -7.04
C GLU A 103 8.40 -12.38 -6.54
N ALA A 104 8.54 -11.07 -6.30
CA ALA A 104 7.41 -10.25 -5.83
C ALA A 104 6.23 -10.23 -6.81
N LYS A 105 6.49 -10.31 -8.13
CA LYS A 105 5.44 -10.35 -9.18
C LYS A 105 4.76 -11.70 -9.34
N ARG A 106 5.27 -12.77 -8.73
CA ARG A 106 4.65 -14.11 -8.76
C ARG A 106 3.52 -14.28 -7.73
N LEU A 107 3.42 -13.36 -6.76
CA LEU A 107 2.42 -13.33 -5.70
C LEU A 107 1.14 -12.61 -6.16
#